data_AF-A0A937XSC7-F1
#
_entry.id   AF-A0A937XSC7-F1
#
_cell.length_a   1.000
_cell.length_b   1.000
_cell.length_c   1.000
_cell.angle_alpha   90.00
_cell.angle_beta   90.00
_cell.angle_gamma   90.00
#
_symmetry.space_group_name_H-M   'P 1'
#
loop_
_entity.id
_entity.type
_entity.pdbx_description
1 polymer ?
#
loop_
_entity_poly.entity_id
_entity_poly.type
_entity_poly.pdbx_seq_one_letter_code
_entity_poly.pdbx_strand_id
1 'polypeptide(L)'
;MSAEGHLAADVRPREVVGWAMYDFANSGYTTVVITAIFNAWFVSGIAGKAAWATFAWTAALSVSYLAIMATAPLIGAWADAHAAKKRVLALTTAGCILFTAALSRAGPGDVALAMLFIVLSNFFFGTGENIVAA
;
A
#
# COMPACT_ATOMS: atom_id res chain seq x y z
N MET A 1 -32.64 12.17 -14.48
CA MET A 1 -31.69 13.15 -13.91
C MET A 1 -30.37 12.90 -14.64
N SER A 2 -30.15 13.59 -15.76
CA SER A 2 -29.00 13.31 -16.65
C SER A 2 -27.72 13.86 -16.01
N ALA A 3 -26.75 13.00 -15.74
CA ALA A 3 -25.48 13.34 -15.11
C ALA A 3 -24.45 13.94 -16.10
N GLU A 4 -24.91 14.75 -17.05
CA GLU A 4 -24.08 15.18 -18.20
C GLU A 4 -23.36 16.54 -17.98
N GLY A 5 -23.31 17.07 -16.75
CA GLY A 5 -22.84 18.44 -16.50
C GLY A 5 -21.64 18.64 -15.55
N HIS A 6 -21.03 17.59 -15.00
CA HIS A 6 -20.00 17.75 -13.94
C HIS A 6 -18.62 17.16 -14.25
N LEU A 7 -18.45 16.44 -15.37
CA LEU A 7 -17.19 15.83 -15.74
C LEU A 7 -16.50 16.63 -16.83
N ALA A 8 -15.16 16.64 -16.81
CA ALA A 8 -14.38 17.19 -17.92
C ALA A 8 -14.70 16.43 -19.22
N ALA A 9 -14.57 17.11 -20.36
CA ALA A 9 -15.03 16.60 -21.66
C ALA A 9 -14.34 15.28 -22.09
N ASP A 10 -13.16 15.00 -21.54
CA ASP A 10 -12.33 13.82 -21.81
C ASP A 10 -12.50 12.69 -20.78
N VAL A 11 -13.23 12.93 -19.67
CA VAL A 11 -13.36 11.96 -18.57
C VAL A 11 -14.61 11.12 -18.74
N ARG A 12 -14.43 9.79 -18.74
CA ARG A 12 -15.53 8.83 -18.83
C ARG A 12 -16.04 8.48 -17.43
N PRO A 13 -17.35 8.28 -17.23
CA PRO A 13 -17.89 7.87 -15.91
C PRO A 13 -17.25 6.60 -15.32
N ARG A 14 -16.85 5.66 -16.18
CA ARG A 14 -16.15 4.42 -15.77
C ARG A 14 -14.79 4.69 -15.11
N GLU A 15 -14.11 5.76 -15.50
CA GLU A 15 -12.80 6.14 -14.95
C GLU A 15 -12.98 6.73 -13.56
N VAL A 16 -14.01 7.56 -13.38
CA VAL A 16 -14.39 8.11 -12.07
C VAL A 16 -14.68 6.99 -11.08
N VAL A 17 -15.46 5.99 -11.48
CA VAL A 17 -15.74 4.82 -10.63
C VAL A 17 -14.46 4.05 -10.32
N GLY A 18 -13.58 3.84 -11.31
CA GLY A 18 -12.31 3.17 -11.10
C GLY A 18 -11.42 3.88 -10.07
N TRP A 19 -11.28 5.19 -10.20
CA TRP A 19 -10.52 6.01 -9.25
C TRP A 19 -11.17 6.09 -7.88
N ALA A 20 -12.49 6.19 -7.80
CA ALA A 20 -13.21 6.17 -6.52
C ALA A 20 -13.04 4.84 -5.77
N MET A 21 -13.04 3.71 -6.49
CA MET A 21 -12.78 2.40 -5.89
C MET A 21 -11.32 2.24 -5.48
N TYR A 22 -10.38 2.79 -6.24
CA TYR A 22 -8.97 2.82 -5.87
C TYR A 22 -8.74 3.61 -4.58
N ASP A 23 -9.35 4.81 -4.47
CA ASP A 23 -9.25 5.66 -3.28
C ASP A 23 -9.90 5.02 -2.04
N PHE A 24 -11.04 4.35 -2.22
CA PHE A 24 -11.66 3.54 -1.17
C PHE A 24 -10.73 2.42 -0.68
N ALA A 25 -10.10 1.70 -1.60
CA ALA A 25 -9.16 0.62 -1.26
C ALA A 25 -7.92 1.16 -0.52
N ASN A 26 -7.38 2.31 -0.93
CA ASN A 26 -6.23 2.94 -0.29
C ASN A 26 -6.51 3.36 1.15
N SER A 27 -7.65 4.02 1.36
CA SER A 27 -8.11 4.41 2.69
C SER A 27 -8.35 3.19 3.59
N GLY A 28 -8.97 2.15 3.01
CA GLY A 28 -9.19 0.87 3.69
C GLY A 28 -7.89 0.18 4.08
N TYR A 29 -6.91 0.10 3.18
CA TYR A 29 -5.60 -0.49 3.43
C TYR A 29 -4.88 0.21 4.58
N THR A 30 -4.76 1.53 4.52
CA THR A 30 -4.07 2.32 5.55
C THR A 30 -4.73 2.12 6.91
N THR A 31 -6.06 2.15 6.96
CA THR A 31 -6.79 2.01 8.22
C THR A 31 -6.72 0.59 8.79
N VAL A 32 -6.98 -0.43 7.96
CA VAL A 32 -7.09 -1.81 8.42
C VAL A 32 -5.73 -2.46 8.60
N VAL A 33 -4.85 -2.34 7.62
CA VAL A 33 -3.58 -3.05 7.56
C VAL A 33 -2.48 -2.28 8.30
N ILE A 34 -2.38 -0.97 8.12
CA ILE A 34 -1.28 -0.20 8.69
C ILE A 34 -1.56 0.26 10.12
N THR A 35 -2.75 0.82 10.39
CA THR A 35 -2.96 1.55 11.67
C THR A 35 -3.76 0.79 12.72
N ALA A 36 -4.85 0.11 12.37
CA ALA A 36 -5.77 -0.43 13.36
C ALA A 36 -5.66 -1.96 13.54
N ILE A 37 -6.11 -2.73 12.55
CA ILE A 37 -6.42 -4.16 12.75
C ILE A 37 -5.15 -5.01 12.77
N PHE A 38 -4.34 -4.94 11.71
CA PHE A 38 -3.16 -5.79 11.63
C PHE A 38 -2.06 -5.35 12.60
N ASN A 39 -1.94 -4.05 12.89
CA ASN A 39 -1.09 -3.56 13.98
C ASN A 39 -1.46 -4.20 15.33
N ALA A 40 -2.74 -4.17 15.70
CA ALA A 40 -3.21 -4.77 16.95
C ALA A 40 -2.97 -6.29 16.97
N TRP A 41 -3.19 -6.98 15.85
CA TRP A 41 -2.89 -8.41 15.71
C TRP A 41 -1.39 -8.71 15.82
N PHE A 42 -0.54 -7.90 15.20
CA PHE A 42 0.91 -8.05 15.30
C PHE A 42 1.38 -7.93 16.75
N VAL A 43 0.90 -6.91 17.48
CA VAL A 43 1.29 -6.70 18.87
C VAL A 43 0.76 -7.80 19.78
N SER A 44 -0.53 -8.13 19.67
CA SER A 44 -1.18 -9.04 20.63
C SER A 44 -1.04 -10.52 20.29
N GLY A 45 -1.14 -10.88 19.02
CA GLY A 45 -1.11 -12.27 18.54
C GLY A 45 0.29 -12.71 18.15
N ILE A 46 0.92 -12.01 17.20
CA ILE A 46 2.21 -12.43 16.62
C ILE A 46 3.35 -12.26 17.63
N ALA A 47 3.45 -11.09 18.25
CA ALA A 47 4.50 -10.75 19.21
C ALA A 47 4.11 -11.06 20.68
N GLY A 48 2.93 -11.63 20.92
CA GLY A 48 2.50 -12.08 22.25
C GLY A 48 2.51 -10.99 23.32
N LYS A 49 2.17 -9.74 22.97
CA LYS A 49 2.20 -8.55 23.85
C LYS A 49 3.59 -8.23 24.42
N ALA A 50 4.66 -8.63 23.73
CA ALA A 50 6.01 -8.25 24.13
C ALA A 50 6.18 -6.72 24.17
N ALA A 51 6.96 -6.22 25.13
CA ALA A 51 7.20 -4.78 25.28
C ALA A 51 7.86 -4.14 24.05
N TRP A 52 8.62 -4.93 23.27
CA TRP A 52 9.27 -4.47 22.04
C TRP A 52 8.36 -4.53 20.80
N ALA A 53 7.16 -5.09 20.88
CA ALA A 53 6.30 -5.35 19.72
C ALA A 53 5.96 -4.07 18.95
N THR A 54 5.57 -3.00 19.66
CA THR A 54 5.27 -1.71 19.03
C THR A 54 6.50 -1.12 18.34
N PHE A 55 7.69 -1.27 18.95
CA PHE A 55 8.94 -0.83 18.33
C PHE A 55 9.25 -1.62 17.06
N ALA A 56 9.10 -2.95 17.08
CA ALA A 56 9.30 -3.77 15.89
C ALA A 56 8.33 -3.40 14.76
N TRP A 57 7.07 -3.10 15.08
CA TRP A 57 6.08 -2.64 14.11
C TRP A 57 6.50 -1.31 13.45
N THR A 58 6.82 -0.29 14.25
CA THR A 58 7.19 1.02 13.72
C THR A 58 8.54 0.99 13.00
N ALA A 59 9.48 0.15 13.45
CA ALA A 59 10.73 -0.09 12.75
C ALA A 59 10.50 -0.73 11.37
N ALA A 60 9.61 -1.73 11.27
CA ALA A 60 9.25 -2.33 9.98
C ALA A 60 8.67 -1.28 9.01
N LEU A 61 7.70 -0.47 9.45
CA LEU A 61 7.15 0.60 8.61
C LEU A 61 8.23 1.63 8.22
N SER A 62 9.12 1.99 9.14
CA SER A 62 10.21 2.94 8.87
C SER A 62 11.17 2.43 7.80
N VAL A 63 11.53 1.14 7.84
CA VAL A 63 12.35 0.50 6.81
C VAL A 63 11.66 0.56 5.45
N SER A 64 10.35 0.27 5.43
CA SER A 64 9.55 0.36 4.20
C SER A 64 9.53 1.78 3.63
N TYR A 65 9.28 2.80 4.46
CA TYR A 65 9.29 4.20 4.03
C TYR A 65 10.67 4.69 3.56
N LEU A 66 11.75 4.23 4.19
CA LEU A 66 13.11 4.53 3.73
C LEU A 66 13.35 3.95 2.34
N ALA A 67 12.91 2.72 2.08
CA ALA A 67 12.99 2.11 0.75
C ALA A 67 12.13 2.85 -0.28
N ILE A 68 10.91 3.25 0.07
CA ILE A 68 10.05 4.07 -0.79
C ILE A 68 10.75 5.39 -1.15
N MET A 69 11.27 6.11 -0.15
CA MET A 69 11.95 7.39 -0.34
C MET A 69 13.18 7.25 -1.25
N ALA A 70 13.97 6.19 -1.07
CA ALA A 70 15.15 5.93 -1.89
C ALA A 70 14.80 5.59 -3.35
N THR A 71 13.69 4.88 -3.57
CA THR A 71 13.30 4.40 -4.90
C THR A 71 12.39 5.34 -5.67
N ALA A 72 11.67 6.25 -4.99
CA ALA A 72 10.71 7.18 -5.60
C ALA A 72 11.24 7.96 -6.81
N PRO A 73 12.41 8.65 -6.76
CA PRO A 73 12.89 9.42 -7.90
C PRO A 73 13.25 8.53 -9.11
N LEU A 74 13.79 7.33 -8.85
CA LEU A 74 14.18 6.39 -9.89
C LEU A 74 12.97 5.81 -10.61
N ILE A 75 11.98 5.33 -9.85
CA ILE A 75 10.77 4.71 -10.41
C ILE A 75 9.91 5.76 -11.11
N GLY A 76 9.76 6.95 -10.52
CA GLY A 76 9.02 8.06 -11.12
C GLY A 76 9.61 8.49 -12.47
N ALA A 77 10.90 8.83 -12.49
CA ALA A 77 11.57 9.25 -13.71
C ALA A 77 11.53 8.16 -14.81
N TRP A 78 11.68 6.89 -14.43
CA TRP A 78 11.55 5.78 -15.37
C TRP A 78 10.11 5.65 -15.91
N ALA A 79 9.10 5.77 -15.05
CA ALA A 79 7.70 5.67 -15.43
C ALA A 79 7.28 6.79 -16.39
N ASP A 80 7.78 8.01 -16.16
CA ASP A 80 7.57 9.17 -17.02
C ASP A 80 8.22 8.99 -18.39
N ALA A 81 9.50 8.61 -18.42
CA ALA A 81 10.27 8.44 -19.65
C ALA A 81 9.68 7.35 -20.57
N HIS A 82 9.02 6.33 -20.00
CA HIS A 82 8.46 5.20 -20.75
C HIS A 82 6.93 5.26 -20.91
N ALA A 83 6.28 6.37 -20.53
CA ALA A 83 4.81 6.48 -20.48
C ALA A 83 4.14 5.28 -19.78
N ALA A 84 4.78 4.79 -18.72
CA ALA A 84 4.48 3.50 -18.09
C ALA A 84 3.70 3.63 -16.79
N LYS A 85 3.27 4.83 -16.37
CA LYS A 85 2.55 5.09 -15.10
C LYS A 85 1.45 4.07 -14.81
N LYS A 86 0.56 3.81 -15.78
CA LYS A 86 -0.52 2.82 -15.62
C LYS A 86 -0.03 1.39 -15.40
N ARG A 87 1.07 1.00 -16.05
CA ARG A 87 1.67 -0.34 -15.88
C ARG A 87 2.32 -0.45 -14.51
N VAL A 88 3.06 0.57 -14.08
CA VAL A 88 3.67 0.63 -12.75
C VAL A 88 2.60 0.58 -11.67
N LEU A 89 1.53 1.36 -11.81
CA LEU A 89 0.39 1.35 -10.88
C LEU A 89 -0.26 -0.03 -10.77
N ALA A 90 -0.42 -0.74 -11.90
CA ALA A 90 -0.96 -2.10 -11.88
C ALA A 90 -0.03 -3.09 -11.16
N LEU A 91 1.29 -2.98 -11.38
CA LEU A 91 2.30 -3.83 -10.73
C LEU A 91 2.37 -3.57 -9.22
N THR A 92 2.37 -2.30 -8.81
CA THR A 92 2.40 -1.93 -7.39
C THR A 92 1.12 -2.36 -6.68
N THR A 93 -0.04 -2.19 -7.32
CA THR A 93 -1.31 -2.69 -6.79
C THR A 93 -1.29 -4.21 -6.62
N ALA A 94 -0.85 -4.96 -7.64
CA ALA A 94 -0.76 -6.41 -7.56
C ALA A 94 0.22 -6.88 -6.47
N GLY A 95 1.37 -6.23 -6.34
CA GLY A 95 2.35 -6.48 -5.28
C GLY A 95 1.76 -6.23 -3.90
N CYS A 96 1.09 -5.08 -3.70
CA CYS A 96 0.40 -4.75 -2.45
C CYS A 96 -0.63 -5.83 -2.08
N ILE A 97 -1.49 -6.23 -3.01
CA ILE A 97 -2.49 -7.29 -2.79
C ILE A 97 -1.81 -8.61 -2.40
N LEU A 98 -0.77 -9.01 -3.14
CA LEU A 98 -0.07 -10.27 -2.91
C LEU A 98 0.55 -10.34 -1.51
N PHE A 99 1.29 -9.30 -1.11
CA PHE A 99 1.96 -9.29 0.20
C PHE A 99 0.97 -9.07 1.35
N THR A 100 -0.10 -8.33 1.12
CA THR A 100 -1.19 -8.20 2.10
C THR A 100 -1.90 -9.54 2.32
N ALA A 101 -2.17 -10.29 1.24
CA ALA A 101 -2.72 -11.64 1.37
C ALA A 101 -1.71 -12.59 2.05
N ALA A 102 -0.41 -12.44 1.79
CA ALA A 102 0.63 -13.25 2.43
C ALA A 102 0.73 -13.03 3.94
N LEU A 103 0.31 -11.88 4.47
CA LEU A 103 0.22 -11.64 5.92
C LEU A 103 -0.67 -12.65 6.64
N SER A 104 -1.66 -13.23 5.96
CA SER A 104 -2.52 -14.28 6.53
C SER A 104 -1.76 -15.55 6.94
N ARG A 105 -0.52 -15.72 6.45
CA ARG A 105 0.34 -16.86 6.81
C ARG A 105 1.16 -16.62 8.06
N ALA A 106 1.22 -15.40 8.58
CA ALA A 106 2.00 -15.09 9.78
C ALA A 106 1.21 -15.43 11.04
N GLY A 107 1.69 -16.42 11.79
CA GLY A 107 1.08 -16.87 13.05
C GLY A 107 1.79 -16.33 14.30
N PRO A 108 1.35 -16.79 15.49
CA PRO A 108 2.02 -16.50 16.75
C PRO A 108 3.51 -16.90 16.71
N GLY A 109 4.41 -15.96 17.01
CA GLY A 109 5.86 -16.16 16.97
C GLY A 109 6.54 -15.80 15.63
N ASP A 110 5.80 -15.66 14.54
CA ASP A 110 6.35 -15.41 13.19
C ASP A 110 6.67 -13.93 12.91
N VAL A 111 7.36 -13.29 13.85
CA VAL A 111 7.60 -11.84 13.87
C VAL A 111 8.36 -11.38 12.63
N ALA A 112 9.46 -12.07 12.30
CA ALA A 112 10.30 -11.70 11.15
C ALA A 112 9.55 -11.85 9.82
N LEU A 113 8.73 -12.90 9.69
CA LEU A 113 7.92 -13.14 8.48
C LEU A 113 6.84 -12.07 8.32
N ALA A 114 6.15 -11.73 9.41
CA ALA A 114 5.16 -10.65 9.44
C ALA A 114 5.79 -9.30 9.08
N MET A 115 6.96 -8.99 9.65
CA MET A 115 7.73 -7.79 9.34
C MET A 115 8.14 -7.73 7.87
N LEU A 116 8.62 -8.83 7.30
CA LEU A 116 8.99 -8.89 5.89
C LEU A 116 7.77 -8.60 4.99
N PHE A 117 6.65 -9.27 5.23
CA PHE A 117 5.46 -9.08 4.40
C PHE A 117 4.83 -7.70 4.56
N ILE A 118 4.81 -7.11 5.77
CA ILE A 118 4.29 -5.75 5.95
C ILE A 118 5.20 -4.72 5.29
N VAL A 119 6.53 -4.91 5.36
CA VAL A 119 7.49 -4.03 4.69
C VAL A 119 7.26 -4.02 3.18
N LEU A 120 7.12 -5.21 2.58
CA LEU A 120 6.90 -5.35 1.14
C LEU A 120 5.51 -4.81 0.74
N SER A 121 4.46 -5.19 1.47
CA SER A 121 3.10 -4.69 1.24
C SER A 121 3.06 -3.15 1.25
N ASN A 122 3.60 -2.54 2.32
CA ASN A 122 3.63 -1.08 2.46
C ASN A 122 4.54 -0.42 1.41
N PHE A 123 5.63 -1.08 0.99
CA PHE A 123 6.52 -0.57 -0.05
C PHE A 123 5.80 -0.46 -1.39
N PHE A 124 5.08 -1.51 -1.79
CA PHE A 124 4.29 -1.50 -3.01
C PHE A 124 3.15 -0.49 -2.93
N PHE A 125 2.44 -0.40 -1.80
CA PHE A 125 1.42 0.61 -1.56
C PHE A 125 1.97 2.03 -1.73
N GLY A 126 3.02 2.40 -0.99
CA GLY A 126 3.60 3.74 -1.04
C GLY A 126 4.25 4.08 -2.39
N THR A 127 4.81 3.10 -3.09
CA THR A 127 5.29 3.31 -4.47
C THR A 127 4.13 3.59 -5.42
N GLY A 128 2.98 2.92 -5.25
CA GLY A 128 1.75 3.22 -5.98
C GLY A 128 1.28 4.65 -5.78
N GLU A 129 1.22 5.10 -4.52
CA GLU A 129 0.83 6.48 -4.18
C GLU A 129 1.75 7.54 -4.79
N ASN A 130 3.07 7.30 -4.78
CA ASN A 130 4.03 8.19 -5.43
C ASN A 130 3.77 8.31 -6.94
N ILE A 131 3.34 7.24 -7.60
CA ILE A 131 3.04 7.24 -9.05
C ILE A 131 1.73 7.94 -9.36
N VAL A 132 0.76 7.91 -8.44
CA VAL A 132 -0.49 8.68 -8.57
C VAL A 132 -0.24 10.17 -8.38
N ALA A 133 0.72 10.54 -7.51
CA ALA A 133 1.06 11.93 -7.20
C ALA A 133 2.01 12.60 -8.20
N ALA A 134 2.80 11.83 -8.96
CA ALA A 134 3.72 12.29 -10.00
C ALA A 134 3.03 12.55 -11.34
#